data_AF-H0WS66-F1
#
_entry.id   AF-H0WS66-F1
#
_cell.length_a   1.000
_cell.length_b   1.000
_cell.length_c   1.000
_cell.angle_alpha   90.00
_cell.angle_beta   90.00
_cell.angle_gamma   90.00
#
_symmetry.space_group_name_H-M   'P 1'
#
loop_
_entity.id
_entity.type
_entity.pdbx_description
1 polymer ?
#
loop_
_entity_poly.entity_id
_entity_poly.type
_entity_poly.pdbx_seq_one_letter_code
_entity_poly.pdbx_strand_id
1 'polypeptide(L)'
;MMSKMVSTLLCVLLLCGVACTLASQDIHTRFRRGARSSQATCRDEKTQMVYQLHESWLRPMLRGRRVEYCWCDGNRARCHSVPVKSCSEPRCFNGGTCWQALYFSHFVCQCPEGFTGTRCEIDARATCYEDQGVTYRGTWSTTESGADCVNWNSSTLAWKPYNGRRPDAVRLGLGNHNYCRNPDRDSKPWCYVFKAGKYTSEFCSTPACSKGQNGDCYFDKGSAYRGRHSLTTSGASCLPWNSVILKGKIYTAWKSNAPALGLGRHNYCRNPDNDAKPWCHVVKDRKLTWEYCDVPQCSTCGLRQYKQPQFLIKGGFLTDITSHPWQAAIFAKNRRSPGERFLCGGILIHSCWVLSAAHCFQERVPLHHLKVILGRTYRLIPGKEEQEFEVEKYIVHKEFDDDTYNNDIALLQLKSDSLSRCAQESVAVRTVCLPPPSLTLPDWTECELSGYGKHEQSSPFYSEQLKEAHVRLYPASRCTSQHLFNRTVTSNMLCAGDTRTGGNQPNLHDACQGDSGGPLVCLKDNRMTLVGIISWGLGCGQKDVPGVYTKVTNYLDWIRDNMRP
;
A
#
# COMPACT_ATOMS: atom_id res chain seq x y z
N MET A 1 78.38 -68.84 25.36
CA MET A 1 78.09 -67.48 24.82
C MET A 1 77.88 -67.65 23.32
N MET A 2 76.76 -67.34 22.68
CA MET A 2 75.62 -66.50 23.05
C MET A 2 74.31 -67.22 22.69
N SER A 3 73.68 -67.77 23.73
CA SER A 3 72.23 -67.81 23.86
C SER A 3 71.71 -66.37 23.92
N LYS A 4 70.50 -66.13 23.42
CA LYS A 4 69.82 -64.85 23.12
C LYS A 4 70.07 -64.30 21.71
N MET A 5 69.30 -64.83 20.74
CA MET A 5 68.52 -64.02 19.78
C MET A 5 67.59 -64.88 18.88
N VAL A 6 67.14 -66.04 19.38
CA VAL A 6 66.22 -66.95 18.66
C VAL A 6 64.75 -66.66 18.97
N SER A 7 64.44 -65.54 19.66
CA SER A 7 63.05 -65.11 19.90
C SER A 7 62.59 -63.96 19.00
N THR A 8 63.39 -63.56 18.01
CA THR A 8 63.12 -62.36 17.19
C THR A 8 63.09 -62.62 15.69
N LEU A 9 62.99 -63.88 15.28
CA LEU A 9 62.88 -64.27 13.85
C LEU A 9 61.59 -65.01 13.48
N LEU A 10 60.66 -65.24 14.42
CA LEU A 10 59.31 -65.73 14.12
C LEU A 10 58.23 -64.62 14.08
N CYS A 11 58.55 -63.37 14.48
CA CYS A 11 57.58 -62.27 14.49
C CYS A 11 57.70 -61.27 13.31
N VAL A 12 58.62 -61.48 12.36
CA VAL A 12 58.79 -60.57 11.20
C VAL A 12 58.36 -61.23 9.88
N LEU A 13 57.91 -62.49 9.91
CA LEU A 13 57.27 -63.20 8.79
C LEU A 13 55.74 -63.31 8.92
N LEU A 14 55.14 -62.56 9.86
CA LEU A 14 53.68 -62.42 10.05
C LEU A 14 53.14 -61.03 9.63
N LEU A 15 53.94 -60.23 8.90
CA LEU A 15 53.59 -58.87 8.49
C LEU A 15 53.81 -58.53 7.00
N CYS A 16 54.09 -59.50 6.13
CA CYS A 16 54.20 -59.24 4.68
C CYS A 16 53.53 -60.35 3.87
N GLY A 17 52.29 -60.11 3.44
CA GLY A 17 51.67 -60.86 2.35
C GLY A 17 50.24 -61.30 2.62
N VAL A 18 49.27 -60.38 2.57
CA VAL A 18 48.04 -60.48 1.76
C VAL A 18 47.49 -59.06 1.65
N ALA A 19 47.99 -58.32 0.66
CA ALA A 19 47.32 -57.15 0.11
C ALA A 19 46.63 -57.59 -1.19
N CYS A 20 45.44 -57.03 -1.40
CA CYS A 20 44.65 -56.98 -2.63
C CYS A 20 43.49 -57.98 -2.79
N THR A 21 42.33 -57.34 -2.99
CA THR A 21 41.07 -57.81 -3.58
C THR A 21 40.03 -58.42 -2.65
N LEU A 22 39.25 -57.51 -2.05
CA LEU A 22 37.91 -57.72 -1.52
C LEU A 22 36.97 -58.17 -2.66
N ALA A 23 36.58 -59.43 -2.64
CA ALA A 23 35.32 -59.91 -3.20
C ALA A 23 34.73 -60.88 -2.17
N SER A 24 33.59 -60.54 -1.58
CA SER A 24 32.77 -61.53 -0.90
C SER A 24 31.31 -61.14 -1.09
N GLN A 25 30.69 -61.85 -2.03
CA GLN A 25 29.25 -62.07 -2.08
C GLN A 25 28.86 -63.04 -0.95
N ASP A 26 27.78 -62.65 -0.28
CA ASP A 26 26.68 -63.44 0.30
C ASP A 26 26.96 -64.76 1.03
N ILE A 27 26.46 -64.85 2.27
CA ILE A 27 25.49 -65.89 2.68
C ILE A 27 24.52 -65.31 3.71
N HIS A 28 23.25 -65.53 3.40
CA HIS A 28 22.01 -65.12 4.07
C HIS A 28 21.94 -65.35 5.60
N THR A 29 21.45 -64.33 6.31
CA THR A 29 20.63 -64.54 7.52
C THR A 29 19.32 -63.75 7.46
N ARG A 30 18.27 -64.43 7.91
CA ARG A 30 16.84 -64.14 7.73
C ARG A 30 16.40 -62.80 8.31
N PHE A 31 15.49 -62.16 7.57
CA PHE A 31 14.60 -61.09 7.97
C PHE A 31 14.09 -61.24 9.43
N ARG A 32 14.52 -60.35 10.31
CA ARG A 32 13.62 -59.79 11.32
C ARG A 32 13.02 -58.52 10.71
N ARG A 33 11.71 -58.56 10.48
CA ARG A 33 10.90 -57.39 10.13
C ARG A 33 11.32 -56.25 11.06
N GLY A 34 11.93 -55.22 10.49
CA GLY A 34 12.24 -54.00 11.22
C GLY A 34 10.97 -53.55 11.92
N ALA A 35 11.06 -53.37 13.23
CA ALA A 35 10.06 -52.63 13.97
C ALA A 35 9.84 -51.32 13.19
N ARG A 36 8.63 -51.12 12.67
CA ARG A 36 8.20 -49.78 12.26
C ARG A 36 8.37 -48.93 13.52
N SER A 37 9.44 -48.16 13.60
CA SER A 37 9.47 -46.99 14.47
C SER A 37 8.46 -46.04 13.85
N SER A 38 7.18 -46.24 14.18
CA SER A 38 6.15 -45.24 13.90
C SER A 38 6.56 -44.05 14.74
N GLN A 39 7.22 -43.09 14.11
CA GLN A 39 7.56 -41.81 14.72
C GLN A 39 6.24 -41.23 15.21
N ALA A 40 6.05 -41.26 16.53
CA ALA A 40 4.80 -40.87 17.15
C ALA A 40 4.61 -39.37 16.84
N THR A 41 3.51 -39.04 16.18
CA THR A 41 3.20 -37.67 15.74
C THR A 41 1.86 -37.26 16.30
N CYS A 42 1.74 -35.99 16.66
CA CYS A 42 0.52 -35.41 17.18
C CYS A 42 -0.07 -34.46 16.16
N ARG A 43 -1.34 -34.65 15.81
CA ARG A 43 -2.08 -33.70 14.95
C ARG A 43 -2.94 -32.80 15.82
N ASP A 44 -2.77 -31.49 15.67
CA ASP A 44 -3.62 -30.53 16.39
C ASP A 44 -5.02 -30.52 15.79
N GLU A 45 -6.03 -30.70 16.63
CA GLU A 45 -7.43 -30.84 16.20
C GLU A 45 -8.00 -29.57 15.55
N LYS A 46 -7.46 -28.38 15.86
CA LYS A 46 -7.97 -27.10 15.36
C LYS A 46 -7.18 -26.59 14.16
N THR A 47 -5.86 -26.62 14.22
CA THR A 47 -4.99 -26.11 13.15
C THR A 47 -4.62 -27.18 12.13
N GLN A 48 -4.91 -28.45 12.41
CA GLN A 48 -4.57 -29.61 11.57
C GLN A 48 -3.06 -29.78 11.34
N MET A 49 -2.22 -29.04 12.07
CA MET A 49 -0.76 -29.13 11.99
C MET A 49 -0.26 -30.41 12.68
N VAL A 50 0.79 -31.01 12.11
CA VAL A 50 1.40 -32.24 12.62
C VAL A 50 2.73 -31.89 13.29
N TYR A 51 2.86 -32.33 14.54
CA TYR A 51 4.02 -32.10 15.40
C TYR A 51 4.73 -33.43 15.68
N GLN A 52 6.05 -33.40 15.73
CA GLN A 52 6.88 -34.55 16.08
C GLN A 52 6.87 -34.79 17.60
N LEU A 53 7.26 -35.99 18.02
CA LEU A 53 7.36 -36.36 19.44
C LEU A 53 8.24 -35.34 20.21
N HIS A 54 7.72 -34.82 21.33
CA HIS A 54 8.29 -33.74 22.17
C HIS A 54 8.27 -32.31 21.58
N GLU A 55 7.74 -32.09 20.38
CA GLU A 55 7.53 -30.72 19.91
C GLU A 55 6.41 -30.03 20.71
N SER A 56 6.57 -28.72 20.91
CA SER A 56 5.60 -27.88 21.61
C SER A 56 5.16 -26.71 20.75
N TRP A 57 3.90 -26.29 20.94
CA TRP A 57 3.29 -25.18 20.20
C TRP A 57 2.30 -24.41 21.08
N LEU A 58 1.98 -23.19 20.64
CA LEU A 58 0.92 -22.38 21.23
C LEU A 58 -0.34 -22.46 20.38
N ARG A 59 -1.49 -22.69 21.01
CA ARG A 59 -2.79 -22.79 20.35
C ARG A 59 -3.73 -21.65 20.77
N PRO A 60 -4.26 -20.85 19.84
CA PRO A 60 -5.18 -19.78 20.16
C PRO A 60 -6.60 -20.34 20.41
N MET A 61 -7.24 -19.93 21.51
CA MET A 61 -8.64 -20.30 21.78
C MET A 61 -9.59 -19.30 21.12
N LEU A 62 -10.57 -19.81 20.34
CA LEU A 62 -11.53 -19.00 19.58
C LEU A 62 -12.50 -18.17 20.45
N ARG A 63 -12.59 -18.42 21.76
CA ARG A 63 -13.45 -17.70 22.71
C ARG A 63 -12.67 -17.36 23.99
N GLY A 64 -12.01 -16.21 24.01
CA GLY A 64 -11.35 -15.63 25.18
C GLY A 64 -9.88 -15.25 24.94
N ARG A 65 -9.30 -14.39 25.80
CA ARG A 65 -7.88 -13.98 25.77
C ARG A 65 -6.94 -15.06 26.33
N ARG A 66 -7.21 -16.34 26.05
CA ARG A 66 -6.44 -17.47 26.60
C ARG A 66 -5.78 -18.22 25.45
N VAL A 67 -4.52 -18.59 25.64
CA VAL A 67 -3.76 -19.44 24.72
C VAL A 67 -3.39 -20.69 25.48
N GLU A 68 -3.39 -21.83 24.79
CA GLU A 68 -2.93 -23.08 25.36
C GLU A 68 -1.49 -23.35 24.91
N TYR A 69 -0.65 -23.75 25.85
CA TYR A 69 0.64 -24.34 25.54
C TYR A 69 0.44 -25.85 25.42
N CYS A 70 0.75 -26.37 24.24
CA CYS A 70 0.59 -27.76 23.87
C CYS A 70 1.94 -28.43 23.61
N TRP A 71 2.05 -29.71 23.89
CA TRP A 71 3.20 -30.54 23.49
C TRP A 71 2.76 -31.94 23.08
N CYS A 72 3.56 -32.55 22.22
CA CYS A 72 3.31 -33.89 21.71
C CYS A 72 3.88 -34.95 22.66
N ASP A 73 2.99 -35.71 23.30
CA ASP A 73 3.31 -36.81 24.21
C ASP A 73 2.77 -38.13 23.62
N GLY A 74 3.67 -38.89 22.99
CA GLY A 74 3.30 -40.06 22.18
C GLY A 74 2.50 -39.67 20.95
N ASN A 75 1.26 -40.18 20.83
CA ASN A 75 0.32 -39.85 19.75
C ASN A 75 -0.78 -38.85 20.16
N ARG A 76 -0.66 -38.20 21.32
CA ARG A 76 -1.67 -37.24 21.81
C ARG A 76 -1.06 -35.88 22.15
N ALA A 77 -1.77 -34.83 21.77
CA ALA A 77 -1.45 -33.47 22.17
C ALA A 77 -1.92 -33.26 23.62
N ARG A 78 -1.00 -32.94 24.54
CA ARG A 78 -1.35 -32.44 25.88
C ARG A 78 -1.26 -30.93 25.88
N CYS A 79 -2.29 -30.26 26.37
CA CYS A 79 -2.39 -28.80 26.36
C CYS A 79 -2.84 -28.27 27.72
N HIS A 80 -2.31 -27.12 28.14
CA HIS A 80 -2.82 -26.39 29.29
C HIS A 80 -2.87 -24.88 29.00
N SER A 81 -3.78 -24.16 29.66
CA SER A 81 -3.92 -22.72 29.49
C SER A 81 -2.74 -21.97 30.10
N VAL A 82 -2.16 -21.03 29.35
CA VAL A 82 -1.10 -20.13 29.81
C VAL A 82 -1.56 -18.67 29.77
N PRO A 83 -1.13 -17.83 30.73
CA PRO A 83 -1.41 -16.41 30.70
C PRO A 83 -0.66 -15.75 29.55
N VAL A 84 -1.35 -14.84 28.86
CA VAL A 84 -0.82 -14.13 27.70
C VAL A 84 -0.99 -12.63 27.84
N LYS A 85 -0.08 -11.90 27.20
CA LYS A 85 -0.14 -10.47 26.96
C LYS A 85 -0.19 -10.20 25.46
N SER A 86 -0.61 -9.02 25.06
CA SER A 86 -0.44 -8.60 23.66
C SER A 86 1.04 -8.49 23.33
N CYS A 87 1.43 -8.91 22.13
CA CYS A 87 2.80 -8.77 21.66
C CYS A 87 3.21 -7.29 21.62
N SER A 88 4.43 -6.98 22.06
CA SER A 88 4.97 -5.62 22.04
C SER A 88 5.27 -5.09 20.63
N GLU A 89 5.41 -5.99 19.66
CA GLU A 89 5.67 -5.69 18.25
C GLU A 89 4.61 -6.36 17.36
N PRO A 90 4.24 -5.75 16.23
CA PRO A 90 3.30 -6.33 15.27
C PRO A 90 3.94 -7.51 14.54
N ARG A 91 3.71 -8.72 15.06
CA ARG A 91 4.28 -9.98 14.53
C ARG A 91 3.30 -10.77 13.65
N CYS A 92 2.04 -10.36 13.59
CA CYS A 92 0.99 -10.95 12.75
C CYS A 92 0.63 -9.98 11.62
N PHE A 93 0.43 -10.53 10.41
CA PHE A 93 0.03 -9.82 9.20
C PHE A 93 -1.50 -9.72 9.10
N ASN A 94 -1.97 -8.91 8.14
CA ASN A 94 -3.37 -8.86 7.71
C ASN A 94 -4.39 -8.68 8.85
N GLY A 95 -4.08 -7.86 9.86
CA GLY A 95 -4.97 -7.61 10.99
C GLY A 95 -5.05 -8.74 12.02
N GLY A 96 -4.13 -9.70 11.98
CA GLY A 96 -4.04 -10.78 12.98
C GLY A 96 -3.76 -10.27 14.39
N THR A 97 -4.47 -10.82 15.37
CA THR A 97 -4.26 -10.48 16.79
C THR A 97 -3.13 -11.32 17.36
N CYS A 98 -2.09 -10.67 17.90
CA CYS A 98 -0.90 -11.32 18.44
C CYS A 98 -1.01 -11.52 19.95
N TRP A 99 -0.87 -12.77 20.40
CA TRP A 99 -0.82 -13.14 21.82
C TRP A 99 0.55 -13.72 22.15
N GLN A 100 1.28 -13.11 23.07
CA GLN A 100 2.57 -13.58 23.56
C GLN A 100 2.41 -14.20 24.95
N ALA A 101 3.05 -15.34 25.18
CA ALA A 101 3.10 -15.95 26.51
C ALA A 101 3.81 -15.01 27.51
N LEU A 102 3.32 -14.96 28.75
CA LEU A 102 3.87 -14.03 29.76
C LEU A 102 5.30 -14.41 30.20
N TYR A 103 5.59 -15.71 30.28
CA TYR A 103 6.82 -16.24 30.88
C TYR A 103 7.86 -16.72 29.85
N PHE A 104 7.58 -16.66 28.55
CA PHE A 104 8.51 -17.06 27.49
C PHE A 104 8.22 -16.31 26.19
N SER A 105 9.20 -16.23 25.29
CA SER A 105 9.17 -15.35 24.12
C SER A 105 8.27 -15.82 22.97
N HIS A 106 7.63 -16.98 23.09
CA HIS A 106 6.74 -17.52 22.06
C HIS A 106 5.43 -16.74 21.96
N PHE A 107 4.91 -16.65 20.75
CA PHE A 107 3.65 -15.97 20.45
C PHE A 107 2.81 -16.78 19.46
N VAL A 108 1.53 -16.43 19.39
CA VAL A 108 0.58 -17.00 18.43
C VAL A 108 -0.26 -15.90 17.80
N CYS A 109 -0.57 -16.06 16.53
CA CYS A 109 -1.44 -15.16 15.78
C CYS A 109 -2.83 -15.75 15.64
N GLN A 110 -3.85 -14.97 15.99
CA GLN A 110 -5.23 -15.25 15.68
C GLN A 110 -5.61 -14.52 14.39
N CYS A 111 -5.84 -15.28 13.32
CA CYS A 111 -6.09 -14.72 12.00
C CYS A 111 -7.55 -14.33 11.79
N PRO A 112 -7.82 -13.19 11.12
CA PRO A 112 -9.16 -12.85 10.68
C PRO A 112 -9.66 -13.84 9.62
N GLU A 113 -10.97 -13.86 9.42
CA GLU A 113 -11.60 -14.75 8.44
C GLU A 113 -11.03 -14.52 7.03
N GLY A 114 -10.67 -15.60 6.33
CA GLY A 114 -10.03 -15.55 5.02
C GLY A 114 -8.51 -15.49 5.04
N PHE A 115 -7.87 -15.27 6.20
CA PHE A 115 -6.41 -15.32 6.34
C PHE A 115 -5.95 -16.54 7.14
N THR A 116 -4.83 -17.12 6.75
CA THR A 116 -4.26 -18.33 7.39
C THR A 116 -2.73 -18.22 7.49
N GLY A 117 -2.10 -19.22 8.12
CA GLY A 117 -0.66 -19.24 8.35
C GLY A 117 -0.28 -18.87 9.79
N THR A 118 0.99 -19.09 10.14
CA THR A 118 1.49 -18.93 11.52
C THR A 118 1.48 -17.47 11.99
N ARG A 119 1.51 -16.54 11.04
CA ARG A 119 1.46 -15.10 11.22
C ARG A 119 0.35 -14.46 10.40
N CYS A 120 -0.64 -15.22 9.92
CA CYS A 120 -1.72 -14.71 9.07
C CYS A 120 -1.25 -14.15 7.73
N GLU A 121 -0.15 -14.69 7.21
CA GLU A 121 0.56 -14.27 6.00
C GLU A 121 -0.07 -14.77 4.69
N ILE A 122 -1.00 -15.73 4.77
CA ILE A 122 -1.66 -16.35 3.62
C ILE A 122 -3.06 -15.78 3.46
N ASP A 123 -3.40 -15.34 2.26
CA ASP A 123 -4.75 -14.96 1.88
C ASP A 123 -5.43 -16.17 1.22
N ALA A 124 -6.33 -16.84 1.93
CA ALA A 124 -7.03 -18.02 1.42
C ALA A 124 -8.13 -17.67 0.40
N ARG A 125 -8.49 -16.38 0.26
CA ARG A 125 -9.53 -15.91 -0.67
C ARG A 125 -8.96 -15.36 -1.97
N ALA A 126 -7.66 -15.06 -2.03
CA ALA A 126 -7.01 -14.58 -3.24
C ALA A 126 -7.00 -15.65 -4.35
N THR A 127 -7.70 -15.37 -5.45
CA THR A 127 -7.81 -16.25 -6.64
C THR A 127 -6.98 -15.79 -7.83
N CYS A 128 -6.46 -14.56 -7.80
CA CYS A 128 -5.71 -13.95 -8.89
C CYS A 128 -4.55 -13.10 -8.35
N TYR A 129 -3.58 -12.76 -9.21
CA TYR A 129 -2.45 -11.89 -8.86
C TYR A 129 -2.54 -10.53 -9.54
N GLU A 130 -2.13 -9.46 -8.84
CA GLU A 130 -2.05 -8.11 -9.38
C GLU A 130 -0.62 -7.79 -9.85
N ASP A 131 -0.50 -6.94 -10.87
CA ASP A 131 0.77 -6.53 -11.48
C ASP A 131 1.68 -7.72 -11.82
N GLN A 132 2.85 -7.82 -11.16
CA GLN A 132 3.80 -8.93 -11.29
C GLN A 132 3.52 -10.06 -10.27
N GLY A 133 2.60 -9.87 -9.33
CA GLY A 133 2.27 -10.87 -8.31
C GLY A 133 3.30 -10.99 -7.17
N VAL A 134 4.11 -9.95 -6.94
CA VAL A 134 5.08 -9.90 -5.82
C VAL A 134 4.36 -9.95 -4.46
N THR A 135 3.22 -9.29 -4.37
CA THR A 135 2.35 -9.24 -3.18
C THR A 135 1.37 -10.40 -3.12
N TYR A 136 1.33 -11.28 -4.12
CA TYR A 136 0.40 -12.39 -4.14
C TYR A 136 0.63 -13.34 -2.97
N ARG A 137 -0.41 -13.57 -2.17
CA ARG A 137 -0.40 -14.45 -0.99
C ARG A 137 -1.45 -15.56 -1.04
N GLY A 138 -2.02 -15.80 -2.23
CA GLY A 138 -3.00 -16.87 -2.46
C GLY A 138 -2.45 -18.28 -2.28
N THR A 139 -3.35 -19.26 -2.40
CA THR A 139 -3.10 -20.69 -2.13
C THR A 139 -2.86 -21.53 -3.40
N TRP A 140 -2.74 -20.89 -4.56
CA TRP A 140 -2.48 -21.57 -5.83
C TRP A 140 -1.13 -22.28 -5.80
N SER A 141 -1.06 -23.53 -6.29
CA SER A 141 0.11 -24.40 -6.17
C SER A 141 0.39 -25.26 -7.41
N THR A 142 -0.16 -24.85 -8.56
CA THR A 142 -0.02 -25.57 -9.83
C THR A 142 0.62 -24.67 -10.89
N THR A 143 1.52 -25.25 -11.70
CA THR A 143 2.20 -24.55 -12.79
C THR A 143 1.38 -24.51 -14.08
N GLU A 144 1.82 -23.74 -15.07
CA GLU A 144 1.22 -23.71 -16.41
C GLU A 144 1.33 -25.04 -17.15
N SER A 145 2.35 -25.85 -16.82
CA SER A 145 2.50 -27.21 -17.35
C SER A 145 1.61 -28.24 -16.63
N GLY A 146 0.88 -27.81 -15.59
CA GLY A 146 0.06 -28.68 -14.74
C GLY A 146 0.85 -29.41 -13.64
N ALA A 147 2.13 -29.08 -13.44
CA ALA A 147 2.95 -29.69 -12.40
C ALA A 147 2.66 -29.08 -11.02
N ASP A 148 2.70 -29.92 -9.98
CA ASP A 148 2.53 -29.49 -8.60
C ASP A 148 3.81 -28.83 -8.07
N CYS A 149 3.63 -27.71 -7.39
CA CYS A 149 4.71 -26.97 -6.78
C CYS A 149 5.36 -27.73 -5.61
N VAL A 150 6.68 -27.59 -5.48
CA VAL A 150 7.46 -28.11 -4.35
C VAL A 150 7.36 -27.16 -3.16
N ASN A 151 7.25 -27.72 -1.95
CA ASN A 151 7.20 -26.94 -0.71
C ASN A 151 8.49 -26.13 -0.52
N TRP A 152 8.36 -24.82 -0.29
CA TRP A 152 9.51 -23.90 -0.14
C TRP A 152 10.43 -24.27 1.02
N ASN A 153 9.92 -24.91 2.08
CA ASN A 153 10.70 -25.36 3.23
C ASN A 153 11.31 -26.77 3.07
N SER A 154 11.13 -27.41 1.90
CA SER A 154 11.74 -28.71 1.61
C SER A 154 13.26 -28.66 1.72
N SER A 155 13.86 -29.69 2.33
CA SER A 155 15.32 -29.85 2.40
C SER A 155 15.97 -29.88 1.02
N THR A 156 15.24 -30.33 -0.01
CA THR A 156 15.71 -30.37 -1.40
C THR A 156 15.90 -28.98 -2.03
N LEU A 157 15.26 -27.95 -1.47
CA LEU A 157 15.39 -26.56 -1.92
C LEU A 157 16.33 -25.73 -1.03
N ALA A 158 16.96 -26.32 0.00
CA ALA A 158 17.77 -25.59 0.97
C ALA A 158 18.92 -24.78 0.32
N TRP A 159 19.45 -25.26 -0.80
CA TRP A 159 20.53 -24.63 -1.57
C TRP A 159 20.05 -23.73 -2.71
N LYS A 160 18.74 -23.60 -2.92
CA LYS A 160 18.18 -22.70 -3.93
C LYS A 160 18.15 -21.25 -3.43
N PRO A 161 18.27 -20.25 -4.31
CA PRO A 161 18.33 -18.84 -3.94
C PRO A 161 17.09 -18.37 -3.17
N TYR A 162 15.92 -18.93 -3.49
CA TYR A 162 14.67 -18.67 -2.78
C TYR A 162 14.18 -19.97 -2.14
N ASN A 163 14.05 -19.98 -0.82
CA ASN A 163 13.57 -21.12 -0.04
C ASN A 163 12.99 -20.63 1.30
N GLY A 164 12.26 -21.50 1.99
CA GLY A 164 11.56 -21.19 3.24
C GLY A 164 12.46 -21.07 4.47
N ARG A 165 13.77 -21.36 4.37
CA ARG A 165 14.73 -21.26 5.48
C ARG A 165 15.46 -19.92 5.51
N ARG A 166 15.18 -19.04 4.54
CA ARG A 166 15.78 -17.71 4.50
C ARG A 166 15.26 -16.84 5.66
N PRO A 167 16.09 -15.90 6.17
CA PRO A 167 15.66 -14.96 7.21
C PRO A 167 14.47 -14.08 6.78
N ASP A 168 14.36 -13.76 5.50
CA ASP A 168 13.31 -12.92 4.90
C ASP A 168 12.16 -13.73 4.26
N ALA A 169 12.18 -15.07 4.37
CA ALA A 169 11.21 -15.96 3.71
C ALA A 169 9.75 -15.55 3.96
N VAL A 170 9.40 -15.25 5.22
CA VAL A 170 8.04 -14.83 5.60
C VAL A 170 7.61 -13.55 4.88
N ARG A 171 8.51 -12.57 4.70
CA ARG A 171 8.20 -11.32 3.97
C ARG A 171 7.97 -11.58 2.49
N LEU A 172 8.73 -12.51 1.92
CA LEU A 172 8.60 -12.98 0.55
C LEU A 172 7.40 -13.92 0.34
N GLY A 173 6.68 -14.26 1.41
CA GLY A 173 5.58 -15.22 1.37
C GLY A 173 6.04 -16.67 1.16
N LEU A 174 7.31 -16.97 1.42
CA LEU A 174 7.89 -18.32 1.42
C LEU A 174 7.76 -18.92 2.83
N GLY A 175 7.43 -20.20 2.91
CA GLY A 175 7.23 -20.86 4.20
C GLY A 175 7.00 -22.35 4.05
N ASN A 176 6.40 -22.96 5.07
CA ASN A 176 6.06 -24.38 5.04
C ASN A 176 4.77 -24.64 4.26
N HIS A 177 4.79 -24.33 2.97
CA HIS A 177 3.73 -24.55 2.00
C HIS A 177 4.34 -24.59 0.58
N ASN A 178 3.54 -24.96 -0.42
CA ASN A 178 3.97 -25.02 -1.82
C ASN A 178 3.30 -23.96 -2.73
N TYR A 179 2.64 -22.96 -2.15
CA TYR A 179 1.96 -21.93 -2.94
C TYR A 179 2.89 -21.07 -3.81
N CYS A 180 2.40 -20.67 -4.99
CA CYS A 180 3.08 -19.83 -5.97
C CYS A 180 3.44 -18.45 -5.43
N ARG A 181 4.69 -18.00 -5.66
CA ARG A 181 5.19 -16.71 -5.18
C ARG A 181 6.07 -16.05 -6.24
N ASN A 182 6.32 -14.76 -6.08
CA ASN A 182 7.24 -14.03 -6.96
C ASN A 182 8.29 -13.27 -6.12
N PRO A 183 9.25 -13.98 -5.51
CA PRO A 183 10.20 -13.38 -4.58
C PRO A 183 11.33 -12.60 -5.27
N ASP A 184 11.61 -12.87 -6.54
CA ASP A 184 12.62 -12.22 -7.39
C ASP A 184 12.08 -11.10 -8.27
N ARG A 185 10.76 -10.84 -8.22
CA ARG A 185 10.08 -9.81 -9.04
C ARG A 185 10.16 -10.09 -10.54
N ASP A 186 10.02 -11.36 -10.92
CA ASP A 186 9.81 -11.78 -12.30
C ASP A 186 8.45 -11.25 -12.83
N SER A 187 8.13 -11.57 -14.07
CA SER A 187 6.90 -11.23 -14.79
C SER A 187 5.60 -11.73 -14.13
N LYS A 188 5.60 -12.88 -13.44
CA LYS A 188 4.43 -13.43 -12.73
C LYS A 188 4.82 -14.46 -11.66
N PRO A 189 3.89 -14.88 -10.77
CA PRO A 189 4.17 -15.90 -9.76
C PRO A 189 4.68 -17.21 -10.34
N TRP A 190 5.64 -17.83 -9.64
CA TRP A 190 6.27 -19.08 -10.01
C TRP A 190 6.52 -19.97 -8.77
N CYS A 191 6.94 -21.21 -9.02
CA CYS A 191 7.37 -22.13 -7.99
C CYS A 191 8.42 -23.12 -8.53
N TYR A 192 9.07 -23.87 -7.64
CA TYR A 192 9.93 -24.98 -8.07
C TYR A 192 9.12 -26.23 -8.36
N VAL A 193 9.49 -26.93 -9.42
CA VAL A 193 8.97 -28.25 -9.79
C VAL A 193 10.12 -29.22 -10.02
N PHE A 194 9.85 -30.52 -9.85
CA PHE A 194 10.81 -31.58 -10.14
C PHE A 194 10.54 -32.14 -11.54
N LYS A 195 11.47 -31.93 -12.47
CA LYS A 195 11.34 -32.33 -13.87
C LYS A 195 12.67 -32.87 -14.39
N ALA A 196 12.62 -34.01 -15.09
CA ALA A 196 13.79 -34.64 -15.69
C ALA A 196 14.98 -34.82 -14.71
N GLY A 197 14.69 -35.22 -13.46
CA GLY A 197 15.72 -35.45 -12.44
C GLY A 197 16.26 -34.19 -11.76
N LYS A 198 15.74 -32.99 -12.06
CA LYS A 198 16.23 -31.72 -11.51
C LYS A 198 15.09 -30.83 -11.01
N TYR A 199 15.39 -30.00 -10.01
CA TYR A 199 14.49 -28.95 -9.54
C TYR A 199 14.71 -27.65 -10.35
N THR A 200 13.68 -27.24 -11.08
CA THR A 200 13.64 -26.03 -11.94
C THR A 200 12.47 -25.13 -11.55
N SER A 201 12.58 -23.83 -11.81
CA SER A 201 11.45 -22.91 -11.66
C SER A 201 10.54 -22.99 -12.87
N GLU A 202 9.22 -22.97 -12.64
CA GLU A 202 8.21 -22.83 -13.68
C GLU A 202 7.15 -21.83 -13.21
N PHE A 203 6.58 -21.07 -14.15
CA PHE A 203 5.53 -20.13 -13.82
C PHE A 203 4.22 -20.81 -13.47
N CYS A 204 3.45 -20.14 -12.61
CA CYS A 204 2.17 -20.63 -12.15
C CYS A 204 1.02 -20.30 -13.10
N SER A 205 0.01 -21.16 -13.10
CA SER A 205 -1.24 -20.99 -13.85
C SER A 205 -2.23 -20.03 -13.18
N THR A 206 -1.81 -19.34 -12.10
CA THR A 206 -2.60 -18.30 -11.45
C THR A 206 -3.03 -17.23 -12.45
N PRO A 207 -4.32 -16.86 -12.53
CA PRO A 207 -4.75 -15.79 -13.42
C PRO A 207 -4.35 -14.42 -12.88
N ALA A 208 -4.06 -13.48 -13.79
CA ALA A 208 -3.96 -12.06 -13.43
C ALA A 208 -5.35 -11.53 -13.09
N CYS A 209 -5.45 -10.69 -12.05
CA CYS A 209 -6.73 -10.07 -11.72
C CYS A 209 -7.20 -9.23 -12.90
N SER A 210 -8.47 -9.41 -13.28
CA SER A 210 -9.07 -8.62 -14.36
C SER A 210 -9.03 -7.16 -13.94
N LYS A 211 -8.11 -6.37 -14.51
CA LYS A 211 -8.20 -4.91 -14.45
C LYS A 211 -9.56 -4.59 -15.05
N GLY A 212 -10.49 -4.09 -14.23
CA GLY A 212 -11.83 -3.77 -14.66
C GLY A 212 -11.77 -3.04 -16.01
N GLN A 213 -12.60 -3.46 -16.97
CA GLN A 213 -12.67 -2.84 -18.28
C GLN A 213 -13.09 -1.38 -18.13
N ASN A 214 -12.14 -0.48 -17.87
CA ASN A 214 -12.33 0.97 -17.95
C ASN A 214 -12.32 1.35 -19.43
N GLY A 215 -13.42 1.05 -20.13
CA GLY A 215 -13.69 1.58 -21.47
C GLY A 215 -13.99 3.08 -21.49
N ASP A 216 -14.08 3.71 -20.31
CA ASP A 216 -14.63 5.04 -20.12
C ASP A 216 -13.56 6.14 -19.99
N CYS A 217 -12.26 5.81 -19.88
CA CYS A 217 -11.21 6.82 -19.71
C CYS A 217 -9.87 6.40 -20.36
N TYR A 218 -8.95 7.36 -20.60
CA TYR A 218 -7.63 7.09 -21.18
C TYR A 218 -6.46 7.47 -20.24
N PHE A 219 -5.35 6.74 -20.28
CA PHE A 219 -4.11 7.10 -19.55
C PHE A 219 -3.12 7.84 -20.44
N ASP A 220 -2.24 8.65 -19.84
CA ASP A 220 -1.23 9.46 -20.52
C ASP A 220 -1.82 10.30 -21.66
N LYS A 221 -1.46 9.98 -22.90
CA LYS A 221 -2.01 10.58 -24.13
C LYS A 221 -3.12 9.74 -24.77
N GLY A 222 -3.36 8.52 -24.29
CA GLY A 222 -4.39 7.63 -24.80
C GLY A 222 -4.00 6.83 -26.04
N SER A 223 -2.71 6.63 -26.31
CA SER A 223 -2.22 5.77 -27.40
C SER A 223 -2.69 4.31 -27.25
N ALA A 224 -2.75 3.83 -26.00
CA ALA A 224 -3.29 2.52 -25.64
C ALA A 224 -4.81 2.52 -25.42
N TYR A 225 -5.52 3.64 -25.58
CA TYR A 225 -6.96 3.70 -25.34
C TYR A 225 -7.72 2.82 -26.34
N ARG A 226 -8.58 1.94 -25.83
CA ARG A 226 -9.38 0.99 -26.63
C ARG A 226 -10.87 1.01 -26.25
N GLY A 227 -11.33 2.07 -25.58
CA GLY A 227 -12.73 2.22 -25.19
C GLY A 227 -13.67 2.51 -26.37
N ARG A 228 -14.94 2.80 -26.04
CA ARG A 228 -16.06 2.90 -27.02
C ARG A 228 -16.61 4.32 -27.23
N HIS A 229 -15.98 5.34 -26.66
CA HIS A 229 -16.38 6.73 -26.90
C HIS A 229 -16.31 7.07 -28.39
N SER A 230 -17.30 7.82 -28.89
CA SER A 230 -17.45 8.17 -30.32
C SER A 230 -18.00 9.59 -30.54
N LEU A 231 -17.92 10.44 -29.52
CA LEU A 231 -18.31 11.86 -29.57
C LEU A 231 -17.08 12.74 -29.35
N THR A 232 -17.04 13.87 -30.06
CA THR A 232 -16.00 14.90 -29.90
C THR A 232 -16.32 15.87 -28.77
N THR A 233 -15.36 16.67 -28.34
CA THR A 233 -15.59 17.74 -27.36
C THR A 233 -16.64 18.76 -27.82
N SER A 234 -16.89 18.89 -29.14
CA SER A 234 -17.95 19.74 -29.68
C SER A 234 -19.32 19.02 -29.78
N GLY A 235 -19.41 17.74 -29.40
CA GLY A 235 -20.59 16.90 -29.53
C GLY A 235 -20.76 16.25 -30.91
N ALA A 236 -19.81 16.42 -31.85
CA ALA A 236 -19.90 15.80 -33.16
C ALA A 236 -19.67 14.29 -33.10
N SER A 237 -20.40 13.52 -33.91
CA SER A 237 -20.23 12.07 -33.99
C SER A 237 -19.04 11.70 -34.87
N CYS A 238 -18.19 10.80 -34.37
CA CYS A 238 -17.03 10.30 -35.07
C CYS A 238 -17.42 9.48 -36.31
N LEU A 239 -16.62 9.61 -37.37
CA LEU A 239 -16.69 8.75 -38.55
C LEU A 239 -16.06 7.38 -38.27
N PRO A 240 -16.60 6.29 -38.86
CA PRO A 240 -15.92 5.00 -38.84
C PRO A 240 -14.55 5.08 -39.49
N TRP A 241 -13.52 4.47 -38.89
CA TRP A 241 -12.15 4.52 -39.41
C TRP A 241 -11.99 3.84 -40.77
N ASN A 242 -12.93 2.98 -41.15
CA ASN A 242 -13.03 2.34 -42.47
C ASN A 242 -13.92 3.11 -43.46
N SER A 243 -14.34 4.33 -43.15
CA SER A 243 -15.16 5.12 -44.06
C SER A 243 -14.41 5.41 -45.36
N VAL A 244 -15.12 5.33 -46.49
CA VAL A 244 -14.53 5.49 -47.84
C VAL A 244 -13.95 6.89 -48.07
N ILE A 245 -14.53 7.92 -47.43
CA ILE A 245 -14.01 9.30 -47.50
C ILE A 245 -12.65 9.46 -46.81
N LEU A 246 -12.24 8.50 -45.99
CA LEU A 246 -10.95 8.51 -45.30
C LEU A 246 -9.84 7.79 -46.09
N LYS A 247 -10.14 7.15 -47.23
CA LYS A 247 -9.19 6.25 -47.94
C LYS A 247 -7.83 6.91 -48.29
N GLY A 248 -7.81 8.23 -48.48
CA GLY A 248 -6.60 9.03 -48.75
C GLY A 248 -5.88 9.58 -47.51
N LYS A 249 -6.35 9.31 -46.29
CA LYS A 249 -5.75 9.81 -45.04
C LYS A 249 -4.74 8.83 -44.44
N ILE A 250 -3.91 9.34 -43.52
CA ILE A 250 -2.78 8.61 -42.94
C ILE A 250 -3.26 7.61 -41.87
N TYR A 251 -4.01 8.06 -40.87
CA TYR A 251 -4.46 7.20 -39.77
C TYR A 251 -5.88 6.69 -39.98
N THR A 252 -6.01 5.53 -40.64
CA THR A 252 -7.31 4.95 -40.99
C THR A 252 -7.28 3.43 -40.97
N ALA A 253 -8.45 2.79 -41.03
CA ALA A 253 -8.56 1.34 -41.12
C ALA A 253 -8.11 0.75 -42.48
N TRP A 254 -7.76 1.61 -43.44
CA TRP A 254 -7.25 1.20 -44.77
C TRP A 254 -5.74 0.95 -44.78
N LYS A 255 -5.03 1.22 -43.68
CA LYS A 255 -3.60 0.95 -43.54
C LYS A 255 -3.34 -0.43 -42.95
N SER A 256 -2.22 -1.04 -43.32
CA SER A 256 -1.82 -2.37 -42.83
C SER A 256 -1.58 -2.41 -41.32
N ASN A 257 -1.14 -1.30 -40.71
CA ASN A 257 -0.92 -1.19 -39.26
C ASN A 257 -2.17 -0.80 -38.45
N ALA A 258 -3.33 -0.64 -39.10
CA ALA A 258 -4.57 -0.26 -38.45
C ALA A 258 -4.97 -1.12 -37.24
N PRO A 259 -4.84 -2.47 -37.26
CA PRO A 259 -5.20 -3.30 -36.12
C PRO A 259 -4.38 -3.01 -34.86
N ALA A 260 -3.07 -2.78 -35.01
CA ALA A 260 -2.18 -2.45 -33.90
C ALA A 260 -2.55 -1.11 -33.23
N LEU A 261 -2.98 -0.14 -34.06
CA LEU A 261 -3.45 1.17 -33.63
C LEU A 261 -4.90 1.16 -33.13
N GLY A 262 -5.58 0.01 -33.18
CA GLY A 262 -6.98 -0.12 -32.78
C GLY A 262 -7.97 0.61 -33.70
N LEU A 263 -7.60 0.80 -34.97
CA LEU A 263 -8.44 1.39 -36.02
C LEU A 263 -9.16 0.27 -36.78
N GLY A 264 -10.47 0.37 -36.97
CA GLY A 264 -11.26 -0.72 -37.56
C GLY A 264 -12.61 -0.29 -38.11
N ARG A 265 -13.55 -1.23 -38.21
CA ARG A 265 -14.93 -1.01 -38.71
C ARG A 265 -15.85 -0.31 -37.70
N HIS A 266 -15.27 0.53 -36.85
CA HIS A 266 -15.96 1.28 -35.79
C HIS A 266 -15.56 2.74 -35.86
N ASN A 267 -16.29 3.60 -35.16
CA ASN A 267 -16.01 5.03 -35.04
C ASN A 267 -15.44 5.43 -33.66
N TYR A 268 -15.00 4.47 -32.86
CA TYR A 268 -14.45 4.77 -31.54
C TYR A 268 -13.18 5.60 -31.59
N CYS A 269 -13.05 6.57 -30.70
CA CYS A 269 -11.91 7.46 -30.54
C CYS A 269 -10.59 6.72 -30.30
N ARG A 270 -9.51 7.17 -30.96
CA ARG A 270 -8.16 6.59 -30.82
C ARG A 270 -7.11 7.69 -30.86
N ASN A 271 -5.90 7.37 -30.39
CA ASN A 271 -4.74 8.27 -30.55
C ASN A 271 -3.60 7.53 -31.30
N PRO A 272 -3.74 7.34 -32.62
CA PRO A 272 -2.78 6.55 -33.41
C PRO A 272 -1.45 7.25 -33.67
N ASP A 273 -1.38 8.57 -33.45
CA ASP A 273 -0.23 9.45 -33.72
C ASP A 273 0.44 9.98 -32.45
N ASN A 274 -0.05 9.58 -31.27
CA ASN A 274 0.45 10.00 -29.97
C ASN A 274 0.36 11.53 -29.77
N ASP A 275 -0.70 12.14 -30.30
CA ASP A 275 -1.08 13.54 -30.05
C ASP A 275 -1.54 13.73 -28.58
N ALA A 276 -2.04 14.91 -28.19
CA ALA A 276 -2.33 15.25 -26.80
C ALA A 276 -3.39 14.35 -26.15
N LYS A 277 -4.42 13.91 -26.89
CA LYS A 277 -5.49 13.02 -26.38
C LYS A 277 -6.19 12.27 -27.53
N PRO A 278 -7.04 11.25 -27.25
CA PRO A 278 -7.79 10.55 -28.28
C PRO A 278 -8.64 11.49 -29.16
N TRP A 279 -8.67 11.21 -30.45
CA TRP A 279 -9.38 12.00 -31.46
C TRP A 279 -10.07 11.09 -32.48
N CYS A 280 -10.87 11.69 -33.35
CA CYS A 280 -11.48 11.01 -34.48
C CYS A 280 -11.73 11.96 -35.66
N HIS A 281 -12.00 11.40 -36.84
CA HIS A 281 -12.43 12.18 -38.00
C HIS A 281 -13.90 12.56 -37.92
N VAL A 282 -14.24 13.78 -38.32
CA VAL A 282 -15.62 14.29 -38.40
C VAL A 282 -15.83 15.09 -39.67
N VAL A 283 -17.09 15.24 -40.09
CA VAL A 283 -17.48 16.16 -41.17
C VAL A 283 -18.16 17.37 -40.54
N LYS A 284 -17.59 18.55 -40.76
CA LYS A 284 -18.12 19.83 -40.27
C LYS A 284 -18.21 20.79 -41.44
N ASP A 285 -19.36 21.45 -41.60
CA ASP A 285 -19.61 22.38 -42.71
C ASP A 285 -19.27 21.80 -44.10
N ARG A 286 -19.64 20.52 -44.32
CA ARG A 286 -19.34 19.72 -45.52
C ARG A 286 -17.84 19.52 -45.81
N LYS A 287 -16.96 19.81 -44.86
CA LYS A 287 -15.51 19.57 -44.94
C LYS A 287 -15.09 18.45 -44.00
N LEU A 288 -14.23 17.56 -44.50
CA LEU A 288 -13.61 16.52 -43.69
C LEU A 288 -12.52 17.14 -42.81
N THR A 289 -12.67 16.99 -41.50
CA THR A 289 -11.69 17.43 -40.48
C THR A 289 -11.50 16.35 -39.42
N TRP A 290 -10.78 16.66 -38.35
CA TRP A 290 -10.66 15.86 -37.15
C TRP A 290 -10.89 16.75 -35.93
N GLU A 291 -11.35 16.15 -34.84
CA GLU A 291 -11.52 16.82 -33.56
C GLU A 291 -11.14 15.87 -32.42
N TYR A 292 -10.72 16.42 -31.30
CA TYR A 292 -10.48 15.62 -30.12
C TYR A 292 -11.78 15.08 -29.53
N CYS A 293 -11.67 13.90 -28.95
CA CYS A 293 -12.78 13.22 -28.32
C CYS A 293 -13.05 13.70 -26.90
N ASP A 294 -14.32 13.60 -26.51
CA ASP A 294 -14.76 13.76 -25.13
C ASP A 294 -14.59 12.43 -24.37
N VAL A 295 -13.33 12.03 -24.22
CA VAL A 295 -12.94 10.91 -23.35
C VAL A 295 -12.27 11.53 -22.13
N PRO A 296 -12.68 11.21 -20.90
CA PRO A 296 -11.98 11.68 -19.72
C PRO A 296 -10.62 10.98 -19.60
N GLN A 297 -9.60 11.70 -19.13
CA GLN A 297 -8.37 11.05 -18.70
C GLN A 297 -8.65 10.25 -17.43
N CYS A 298 -8.14 9.02 -17.35
CA CYS A 298 -8.32 8.19 -16.18
C CYS A 298 -7.73 8.89 -14.97
N SER A 299 -8.52 8.97 -13.91
CA SER A 299 -8.09 9.66 -12.70
C SER A 299 -6.84 8.99 -12.12
N THR A 300 -5.78 9.77 -11.96
CA THR A 300 -4.52 9.45 -11.28
C THR A 300 -4.55 9.89 -9.81
N CYS A 301 -5.67 10.45 -9.35
CA CYS A 301 -5.82 10.94 -7.99
C CYS A 301 -5.52 9.85 -6.95
N GLY A 302 -5.00 10.27 -5.80
CA GLY A 302 -4.76 9.40 -4.65
C GLY A 302 -3.69 8.34 -4.85
N LEU A 303 -3.02 8.30 -6.01
CA LEU A 303 -1.90 7.41 -6.27
C LEU A 303 -0.60 8.03 -5.74
N ARG A 304 0.18 7.23 -5.01
CA ARG A 304 1.46 7.64 -4.42
C ARG A 304 2.55 6.58 -4.66
N GLN A 305 3.81 6.95 -4.50
CA GLN A 305 4.91 6.00 -4.39
C GLN A 305 5.18 5.77 -2.90
N TYR A 306 4.59 4.72 -2.34
CA TYR A 306 4.77 4.43 -0.92
C TYR A 306 6.25 4.10 -0.63
N LYS A 307 6.96 5.01 0.04
CA LYS A 307 8.25 4.75 0.68
C LYS A 307 8.00 4.44 2.15
N GLN A 308 8.66 3.42 2.68
CA GLN A 308 8.52 3.10 4.10
C GLN A 308 8.94 4.31 4.96
N PRO A 309 8.14 4.69 5.98
CA PRO A 309 8.50 5.77 6.89
C PRO A 309 9.86 5.47 7.53
N GLN A 310 10.76 6.47 7.52
CA GLN A 310 12.17 6.23 7.82
C GLN A 310 12.43 6.08 9.33
N PHE A 311 11.72 6.82 10.19
CA PHE A 311 11.92 6.79 11.65
C PHE A 311 10.66 7.21 12.42
N LEU A 312 10.38 6.56 13.56
CA LEU A 312 9.34 6.96 14.52
C LEU A 312 9.88 8.12 15.37
N ILE A 313 9.23 9.29 15.32
CA ILE A 313 9.51 10.44 16.17
C ILE A 313 8.23 10.74 16.98
N LYS A 314 8.36 11.39 18.14
CA LYS A 314 7.20 11.88 18.89
C LYS A 314 6.32 12.77 17.97
N GLY A 315 5.02 12.53 17.90
CA GLY A 315 4.11 13.25 17.00
C GLY A 315 4.11 12.82 15.51
N GLY A 316 4.82 11.76 15.08
CA GLY A 316 4.71 11.25 13.70
C GLY A 316 5.99 10.63 13.12
N PHE A 317 5.90 10.21 11.87
CA PHE A 317 7.03 9.68 11.09
C PHE A 317 7.54 10.74 10.12
N LEU A 318 8.86 10.87 9.98
CA LEU A 318 9.41 11.65 8.87
C LEU A 318 9.10 10.94 7.56
N THR A 319 8.61 11.68 6.59
CA THR A 319 8.22 11.16 5.29
C THR A 319 8.79 12.02 4.15
N ASP A 320 8.69 11.48 2.94
CA ASP A 320 9.06 12.16 1.70
C ASP A 320 7.79 12.61 0.99
N ILE A 321 7.86 13.71 0.23
CA ILE A 321 6.69 14.24 -0.46
C ILE A 321 6.04 13.24 -1.42
N THR A 322 6.80 12.26 -1.94
CA THR A 322 6.28 11.20 -2.82
C THR A 322 5.29 10.25 -2.13
N SER A 323 5.27 10.21 -0.79
CA SER A 323 4.27 9.50 0.01
C SER A 323 2.95 10.28 0.16
N HIS A 324 3.00 11.61 0.01
CA HIS A 324 1.84 12.52 0.09
C HIS A 324 1.91 13.61 -0.99
N PRO A 325 1.87 13.23 -2.28
CA PRO A 325 2.15 14.15 -3.40
C PRO A 325 1.09 15.25 -3.59
N TRP A 326 -0.02 15.17 -2.86
CA TRP A 326 -1.08 16.19 -2.79
C TRP A 326 -0.82 17.26 -1.72
N GLN A 327 0.19 17.08 -0.86
CA GLN A 327 0.50 18.04 0.17
C GLN A 327 0.99 19.36 -0.46
N ALA A 328 0.33 20.45 -0.10
CA ALA A 328 0.77 21.80 -0.41
C ALA A 328 1.30 22.50 0.84
N ALA A 329 2.27 23.39 0.65
CA ALA A 329 2.76 24.31 1.65
C ALA A 329 2.40 25.74 1.23
N ILE A 330 1.70 26.47 2.10
CA ILE A 330 1.25 27.84 1.83
C ILE A 330 2.11 28.80 2.63
N PHE A 331 2.74 29.75 1.93
CA PHE A 331 3.59 30.77 2.50
C PHE A 331 2.99 32.15 2.28
N ALA A 332 3.24 33.04 3.25
CA ALA A 332 2.89 34.45 3.17
C ALA A 332 4.16 35.31 3.35
N LYS A 333 4.36 36.32 2.50
CA LYS A 333 5.44 37.29 2.70
C LYS A 333 5.22 38.08 3.99
N ASN A 334 6.29 38.28 4.75
CA ASN A 334 6.23 39.13 5.94
C ASN A 334 6.07 40.61 5.53
N ARG A 335 5.08 41.29 6.11
CA ARG A 335 4.87 42.74 5.89
C ARG A 335 5.99 43.62 6.45
N ARG A 336 6.74 43.13 7.45
CA ARG A 336 7.65 43.93 8.28
C ARG A 336 9.13 43.50 8.23
N SER A 337 9.43 42.38 7.56
CA SER A 337 10.80 41.87 7.45
C SER A 337 10.99 41.11 6.15
N PRO A 338 12.21 41.12 5.57
CA PRO A 338 12.51 40.30 4.40
C PRO A 338 12.41 38.82 4.77
N GLY A 339 11.59 38.06 4.02
CA GLY A 339 11.40 36.63 4.21
C GLY A 339 9.95 36.17 4.03
N GLU A 340 9.78 34.86 3.90
CA GLU A 340 8.48 34.19 3.79
C GLU A 340 8.18 33.45 5.09
N ARG A 341 6.95 33.60 5.58
CA ARG A 341 6.43 32.88 6.74
C ARG A 341 5.56 31.72 6.26
N PHE A 342 5.80 30.53 6.77
CA PHE A 342 4.88 29.40 6.60
C PHE A 342 3.54 29.73 7.28
N LEU A 343 2.45 29.67 6.52
CA LEU A 343 1.12 30.03 6.97
C LEU A 343 0.35 28.78 7.40
N CYS A 344 0.11 27.87 6.45
CA CYS A 344 -0.71 26.67 6.64
C CYS A 344 -0.32 25.58 5.62
N GLY A 345 -0.83 24.38 5.87
CA GLY A 345 -0.90 23.33 4.86
C GLY A 345 -2.00 23.60 3.83
N GLY A 346 -1.93 22.85 2.74
CA GLY A 346 -2.99 22.78 1.74
C GLY A 346 -2.99 21.43 1.04
N ILE A 347 -3.98 21.23 0.16
CA ILE A 347 -4.27 19.94 -0.46
C ILE A 347 -4.59 20.14 -1.93
N LEU A 348 -3.77 19.60 -2.83
CA LEU A 348 -4.03 19.64 -4.26
C LEU A 348 -5.19 18.69 -4.62
N ILE A 349 -6.31 19.26 -5.05
CA ILE A 349 -7.51 18.49 -5.44
C ILE A 349 -7.78 18.52 -6.95
N HIS A 350 -7.20 19.50 -7.64
CA HIS A 350 -7.21 19.63 -9.09
C HIS A 350 -5.95 20.38 -9.53
N SER A 351 -5.57 20.31 -10.80
CA SER A 351 -4.34 20.93 -11.31
C SER A 351 -4.19 22.41 -10.94
N CYS A 352 -5.29 23.18 -10.92
CA CYS A 352 -5.29 24.61 -10.59
C CYS A 352 -5.91 24.94 -9.21
N TRP A 353 -6.27 23.94 -8.41
CA TRP A 353 -7.07 24.17 -7.19
C TRP A 353 -6.50 23.44 -5.98
N VAL A 354 -6.31 24.21 -4.92
CA VAL A 354 -5.80 23.74 -3.62
C VAL A 354 -6.85 24.03 -2.54
N LEU A 355 -7.19 23.02 -1.74
CA LEU A 355 -7.98 23.19 -0.53
C LEU A 355 -7.10 23.55 0.66
N SER A 356 -7.66 24.30 1.59
CA SER A 356 -7.05 24.59 2.89
C SER A 356 -8.16 24.94 3.90
N ALA A 357 -7.79 25.35 5.11
CA ALA A 357 -8.72 25.79 6.14
C ALA A 357 -9.01 27.31 5.98
N ALA A 358 -10.22 27.74 6.34
CA ALA A 358 -10.64 29.13 6.27
C ALA A 358 -9.88 30.03 7.26
N HIS A 359 -9.65 29.54 8.48
CA HIS A 359 -8.98 30.30 9.54
C HIS A 359 -7.55 30.76 9.14
N CYS A 360 -6.91 30.06 8.20
CA CYS A 360 -5.60 30.46 7.66
C CYS A 360 -5.62 31.82 6.93
N PHE A 361 -6.78 32.31 6.50
CA PHE A 361 -6.92 33.50 5.64
C PHE A 361 -7.66 34.68 6.28
N GLN A 362 -7.94 34.63 7.58
CA GLN A 362 -8.68 35.68 8.30
C GLN A 362 -7.99 37.04 8.32
N GLU A 363 -6.65 37.05 8.39
CA GLU A 363 -5.86 38.30 8.39
C GLU A 363 -5.87 39.03 7.03
N ARG A 364 -6.59 38.49 6.02
CA ARG A 364 -6.70 39.03 4.66
C ARG A 364 -5.33 39.35 4.04
N VAL A 365 -4.48 38.33 3.99
CA VAL A 365 -3.17 38.43 3.34
C VAL A 365 -3.37 38.83 1.86
N PRO A 366 -2.67 39.86 1.35
CA PRO A 366 -2.76 40.24 -0.07
C PRO A 366 -2.35 39.08 -0.98
N LEU A 367 -3.04 38.93 -2.12
CA LEU A 367 -2.83 37.81 -3.05
C LEU A 367 -1.37 37.68 -3.51
N HIS A 368 -0.72 38.80 -3.85
CA HIS A 368 0.69 38.86 -4.28
C HIS A 368 1.70 38.52 -3.17
N HIS A 369 1.25 38.35 -1.93
CA HIS A 369 2.06 37.86 -0.82
C HIS A 369 1.88 36.36 -0.58
N LEU A 370 0.85 35.74 -1.16
CA LEU A 370 0.58 34.31 -1.00
C LEU A 370 1.34 33.52 -2.06
N LYS A 371 1.95 32.43 -1.61
CA LYS A 371 2.67 31.48 -2.46
C LYS A 371 2.27 30.06 -2.07
N VAL A 372 1.96 29.25 -3.05
CA VAL A 372 1.66 27.82 -2.88
C VAL A 372 2.80 27.02 -3.48
N ILE A 373 3.30 26.06 -2.71
CA ILE A 373 4.41 25.19 -3.13
C ILE A 373 3.97 23.75 -3.03
N LEU A 374 4.10 23.02 -4.13
CA LEU A 374 3.82 21.59 -4.27
C LEU A 374 5.14 20.83 -4.42
N GLY A 375 5.21 19.57 -4.01
CA GLY A 375 6.39 18.74 -4.29
C GLY A 375 7.61 18.99 -3.38
N ARG A 376 7.45 19.65 -2.23
CA ARG A 376 8.55 20.02 -1.32
C ARG A 376 8.66 19.10 -0.10
N THR A 377 9.75 18.33 0.05
CA THR A 377 9.95 17.49 1.27
C THR A 377 10.42 18.31 2.48
N TYR A 378 11.31 19.29 2.26
CA TYR A 378 11.88 20.12 3.32
C TYR A 378 11.33 21.54 3.27
N ARG A 379 10.73 22.03 4.35
CA ARG A 379 9.98 23.30 4.40
C ARG A 379 10.81 24.50 3.94
N LEU A 380 12.08 24.57 4.36
CA LEU A 380 13.00 25.68 4.04
C LEU A 380 13.97 25.39 2.89
N ILE A 381 14.06 24.14 2.41
CA ILE A 381 15.04 23.74 1.38
C ILE A 381 14.29 23.35 0.10
N PRO A 382 14.46 24.11 -0.99
CA PRO A 382 13.87 23.79 -2.29
C PRO A 382 14.18 22.36 -2.75
N GLY A 383 13.15 21.64 -3.20
CA GLY A 383 13.25 20.33 -3.85
C GLY A 383 13.50 20.46 -5.35
N LYS A 384 14.05 19.41 -5.99
CA LYS A 384 14.28 19.40 -7.46
C LYS A 384 12.99 19.33 -8.28
N GLU A 385 11.94 18.70 -7.74
CA GLU A 385 10.67 18.44 -8.44
C GLU A 385 9.53 19.29 -7.88
N GLU A 386 9.84 20.32 -7.10
CA GLU A 386 8.83 21.21 -6.56
C GLU A 386 8.28 22.15 -7.63
N GLN A 387 7.05 22.60 -7.42
CA GLN A 387 6.38 23.56 -8.29
C GLN A 387 5.83 24.69 -7.42
N GLU A 388 6.21 25.92 -7.78
CA GLU A 388 5.84 27.13 -7.04
C GLU A 388 4.81 27.94 -7.84
N PHE A 389 3.76 28.39 -7.15
CA PHE A 389 2.63 29.11 -7.75
C PHE A 389 2.29 30.38 -6.96
N GLU A 390 1.98 31.45 -7.69
CA GLU A 390 1.22 32.57 -7.17
C GLU A 390 -0.26 32.19 -7.03
N VAL A 391 -0.98 32.90 -6.16
CA VAL A 391 -2.43 32.71 -5.96
C VAL A 391 -3.20 33.75 -6.76
N GLU A 392 -4.07 33.30 -7.67
CA GLU A 392 -4.95 34.18 -8.47
C GLU A 392 -6.10 34.72 -7.61
N LYS A 393 -6.74 33.83 -6.85
CA LYS A 393 -7.77 34.18 -5.85
C LYS A 393 -7.87 33.09 -4.79
N TYR A 394 -8.42 33.44 -3.64
CA TYR A 394 -8.88 32.46 -2.66
C TYR A 394 -10.31 32.75 -2.23
N ILE A 395 -11.05 31.69 -1.91
CA ILE A 395 -12.47 31.72 -1.57
C ILE A 395 -12.63 31.05 -0.21
N VAL A 396 -13.01 31.83 0.79
CA VAL A 396 -13.40 31.33 2.11
C VAL A 396 -14.90 31.03 2.10
N HIS A 397 -15.32 29.96 2.77
CA HIS A 397 -16.74 29.65 2.91
C HIS A 397 -17.49 30.82 3.56
N LYS A 398 -18.61 31.25 2.97
CA LYS A 398 -19.33 32.47 3.41
C LYS A 398 -19.89 32.36 4.83
N GLU A 399 -20.23 31.15 5.24
CA GLU A 399 -20.77 30.83 6.56
C GLU A 399 -19.69 30.32 7.52
N PHE A 400 -18.41 30.60 7.25
CA PHE A 400 -17.34 30.28 8.19
C PHE A 400 -17.50 31.09 9.48
N ASP A 401 -17.46 30.38 10.60
CA ASP A 401 -17.65 30.91 11.95
C ASP A 401 -16.34 30.74 12.74
N ASP A 402 -15.73 31.84 13.16
CA ASP A 402 -14.42 31.84 13.84
C ASP A 402 -14.48 31.34 15.29
N ASP A 403 -15.64 31.49 15.95
CA ASP A 403 -15.80 31.07 17.35
C ASP A 403 -15.92 29.54 17.45
N THR A 404 -16.65 28.95 16.50
CA THR A 404 -16.95 27.51 16.47
C THR A 404 -16.09 26.73 15.49
N TYR A 405 -15.40 27.39 14.56
CA TYR A 405 -14.72 26.80 13.40
C TYR A 405 -15.67 26.01 12.48
N ASN A 406 -16.97 26.27 12.53
CA ASN A 406 -17.91 25.67 11.60
C ASN A 406 -17.66 26.23 10.19
N ASN A 407 -17.74 25.36 9.16
CA ASN A 407 -17.41 25.71 7.78
C ASN A 407 -15.97 26.20 7.57
N ASP A 408 -15.02 25.64 8.32
CA ASP A 408 -13.58 25.94 8.19
C ASP A 408 -12.97 25.31 6.93
N ILE A 409 -13.26 25.90 5.78
CA ILE A 409 -12.77 25.49 4.46
C ILE A 409 -12.51 26.69 3.55
N ALA A 410 -11.41 26.62 2.80
CA ALA A 410 -11.04 27.58 1.78
C ALA A 410 -10.54 26.89 0.50
N LEU A 411 -10.77 27.54 -0.64
CA LEU A 411 -10.26 27.16 -1.96
C LEU A 411 -9.28 28.21 -2.47
N LEU A 412 -8.13 27.79 -2.96
CA LEU A 412 -7.13 28.64 -3.59
C LEU A 412 -7.03 28.26 -5.07
N GLN A 413 -7.16 29.26 -5.95
CA GLN A 413 -6.92 29.12 -7.37
C GLN A 413 -5.47 29.49 -7.67
N LEU A 414 -4.73 28.55 -8.24
CA LEU A 414 -3.35 28.77 -8.68
C LEU A 414 -3.34 29.64 -9.93
N LYS A 415 -2.44 30.62 -9.97
CA LYS A 415 -2.24 31.46 -11.16
C LYS A 415 -1.56 30.63 -12.25
N SER A 416 -2.21 30.57 -13.41
CA SER A 416 -1.68 29.90 -14.59
C SER A 416 -0.64 30.79 -15.28
N ASP A 417 0.46 30.20 -15.75
CA ASP A 417 1.43 30.91 -16.61
C ASP A 417 0.81 31.27 -17.98
N SER A 418 1.50 32.11 -18.76
CA SER A 418 1.08 32.56 -20.10
C SER A 418 0.93 31.44 -21.14
N LEU A 419 1.28 30.20 -20.78
CA LEU A 419 1.11 28.99 -21.58
C LEU A 419 -0.02 28.09 -21.05
N SER A 420 -0.89 28.61 -20.17
CA SER A 420 -2.06 27.91 -19.61
C SER A 420 -1.72 26.64 -18.80
N ARG A 421 -0.57 26.59 -18.10
CA ARG A 421 -0.19 25.41 -17.30
C ARG A 421 -0.35 25.66 -15.81
N CYS A 422 -1.27 24.92 -15.21
CA CYS A 422 -1.35 24.75 -13.76
C CYS A 422 -0.39 23.63 -13.28
N ALA A 423 -0.61 23.08 -12.08
CA ALA A 423 0.24 22.01 -11.54
C ALA A 423 0.34 20.82 -12.50
N GLN A 424 1.57 20.43 -12.80
CA GLN A 424 1.88 19.29 -13.66
C GLN A 424 2.08 18.04 -12.79
N GLU A 425 1.47 16.93 -13.18
CA GLU A 425 1.63 15.70 -12.40
C GLU A 425 3.05 15.15 -12.51
N SER A 426 3.62 14.74 -11.37
CA SER A 426 4.91 14.07 -11.25
C SER A 426 4.81 12.97 -10.18
N VAL A 427 5.96 12.42 -9.75
CA VAL A 427 5.98 11.53 -8.58
C VAL A 427 5.86 12.30 -7.26
N ALA A 428 6.23 13.58 -7.26
CA ALA A 428 6.17 14.48 -6.11
C ALA A 428 4.90 15.36 -6.07
N VAL A 429 4.20 15.53 -7.20
CA VAL A 429 3.00 16.38 -7.31
C VAL A 429 1.86 15.60 -7.96
N ARG A 430 0.79 15.33 -7.21
CA ARG A 430 -0.43 14.67 -7.70
C ARG A 430 -1.64 15.10 -6.90
N THR A 431 -2.81 14.99 -7.50
CA THR A 431 -4.07 15.28 -6.81
C THR A 431 -4.45 14.17 -5.82
N VAL A 432 -5.12 14.53 -4.72
CA VAL A 432 -5.83 13.56 -3.87
C VAL A 432 -7.21 13.26 -4.46
N CYS A 433 -7.75 12.06 -4.22
CA CYS A 433 -9.12 11.80 -4.64
C CYS A 433 -10.12 12.52 -3.75
N LEU A 434 -11.08 13.23 -4.36
CA LEU A 434 -12.29 13.66 -3.65
C LEU A 434 -13.22 12.46 -3.42
N PRO A 435 -13.89 12.38 -2.26
CA PRO A 435 -14.77 11.27 -1.92
C PRO A 435 -16.07 11.34 -2.73
N PRO A 436 -16.74 10.19 -3.01
CA PRO A 436 -18.10 10.23 -3.52
C PRO A 436 -19.06 10.81 -2.46
N PRO A 437 -20.18 11.46 -2.86
CA PRO A 437 -21.09 12.15 -1.93
C PRO A 437 -21.64 11.30 -0.79
N SER A 438 -21.83 10.00 -1.01
CA SER A 438 -22.36 9.05 -0.02
C SER A 438 -21.26 8.30 0.75
N LEU A 439 -20.00 8.73 0.66
CA LEU A 439 -18.91 8.02 1.32
C LEU A 439 -19.14 7.98 2.84
N THR A 440 -19.33 6.77 3.35
CA THR A 440 -19.31 6.45 4.77
C THR A 440 -18.24 5.41 4.99
N LEU A 441 -17.25 5.76 5.80
CA LEU A 441 -16.20 4.83 6.21
C LEU A 441 -16.58 4.23 7.56
N PRO A 442 -16.23 2.96 7.83
CA PRO A 442 -16.43 2.36 9.14
C PRO A 442 -15.78 3.18 10.27
N ASP A 443 -16.38 3.14 11.44
CA ASP A 443 -15.76 3.69 12.65
C ASP A 443 -14.38 3.04 12.85
N TRP A 444 -13.43 3.81 13.36
CA TRP A 444 -12.05 3.40 13.60
C TRP A 444 -11.25 3.05 12.34
N THR A 445 -11.74 3.40 11.15
CA THR A 445 -10.95 3.31 9.91
C THR A 445 -9.62 4.05 10.08
N GLU A 446 -8.53 3.39 9.68
CA GLU A 446 -7.19 3.97 9.73
C GLU A 446 -6.97 4.94 8.56
N CYS A 447 -6.48 6.12 8.90
CA CYS A 447 -6.26 7.23 7.99
C CYS A 447 -4.92 7.88 8.32
N GLU A 448 -4.45 8.70 7.39
CA GLU A 448 -3.14 9.33 7.45
C GLU A 448 -3.29 10.86 7.40
N LEU A 449 -2.44 11.52 8.16
CA LEU A 449 -2.24 12.96 8.18
C LEU A 449 -0.88 13.26 7.57
N SER A 450 -0.73 14.43 6.96
CA SER A 450 0.58 14.94 6.56
C SER A 450 0.68 16.45 6.76
N GLY A 451 1.89 16.93 7.05
CA GLY A 451 2.13 18.37 7.22
C GLY A 451 3.51 18.74 7.77
N TYR A 452 3.74 20.05 7.90
CA TYR A 452 4.99 20.64 8.41
C TYR A 452 4.79 21.32 9.77
N GLY A 453 3.71 20.98 10.46
CA GLY A 453 3.36 21.52 11.75
C GLY A 453 4.43 21.32 12.80
N LYS A 454 4.24 22.01 13.91
CA LYS A 454 5.10 21.94 15.08
C LYS A 454 5.12 20.52 15.64
N HIS A 455 6.24 20.15 16.25
CA HIS A 455 6.37 18.87 16.94
C HIS A 455 5.50 18.78 18.19
N GLU A 456 5.35 19.90 18.90
CA GLU A 456 4.53 20.06 20.10
C GLU A 456 3.96 21.48 20.10
N GLN A 457 2.84 21.72 20.80
CA GLN A 457 2.19 23.03 20.85
C GLN A 457 3.13 24.15 21.36
N SER A 458 4.03 23.83 22.29
CA SER A 458 5.03 24.74 22.85
C SER A 458 6.29 24.91 21.98
N SER A 459 6.44 24.11 20.91
CA SER A 459 7.64 24.17 20.07
C SER A 459 7.77 25.57 19.43
N PRO A 460 8.95 26.21 19.52
CA PRO A 460 9.19 27.49 18.87
C PRO A 460 9.31 27.36 17.35
N PHE A 461 9.59 26.14 16.84
CA PHE A 461 9.86 25.90 15.42
C PHE A 461 8.89 24.88 14.81
N TYR A 462 8.55 25.12 13.54
CA TYR A 462 7.84 24.18 12.66
C TYR A 462 8.76 23.02 12.26
N SER A 463 8.18 21.92 11.79
CA SER A 463 8.99 20.83 11.24
C SER A 463 9.72 21.28 9.99
N GLU A 464 11.02 21.00 9.91
CA GLU A 464 11.80 21.26 8.70
C GLU A 464 11.55 20.23 7.60
N GLN A 465 11.11 19.03 7.95
CA GLN A 465 10.77 17.98 7.01
C GLN A 465 9.30 17.60 7.16
N LEU A 466 8.68 17.22 6.03
CA LEU A 466 7.32 16.69 5.99
C LEU A 466 7.19 15.49 6.94
N LYS A 467 6.10 15.48 7.70
CA LYS A 467 5.74 14.37 8.59
C LYS A 467 4.44 13.73 8.13
N GLU A 468 4.30 12.46 8.49
CA GLU A 468 3.04 11.74 8.42
C GLU A 468 2.65 11.16 9.78
N ALA A 469 1.35 11.03 10.02
CA ALA A 469 0.82 10.42 11.24
C ALA A 469 -0.35 9.52 10.91
N HIS A 470 -0.44 8.39 11.61
CA HIS A 470 -1.54 7.44 11.47
C HIS A 470 -2.56 7.68 12.57
N VAL A 471 -3.80 7.92 12.20
CA VAL A 471 -4.93 8.17 13.09
C VAL A 471 -6.11 7.29 12.72
N ARG A 472 -7.11 7.21 13.60
CA ARG A 472 -8.35 6.51 13.31
C ARG A 472 -9.54 7.44 13.42
N LEU A 473 -10.52 7.25 12.53
CA LEU A 473 -11.78 7.96 12.59
C LEU A 473 -12.54 7.59 13.87
N TYR A 474 -13.00 8.59 14.60
CA TYR A 474 -13.85 8.38 15.77
C TYR A 474 -15.30 8.24 15.33
N PRO A 475 -16.09 7.38 16.00
CA PRO A 475 -17.52 7.35 15.80
C PRO A 475 -18.14 8.69 16.16
N ALA A 476 -19.21 9.09 15.47
CA ALA A 476 -19.93 10.34 15.74
C ALA A 476 -20.40 10.43 17.21
N SER A 477 -20.70 9.29 17.85
CA SER A 477 -21.07 9.23 19.27
C SER A 477 -19.95 9.67 20.23
N ARG A 478 -18.68 9.59 19.81
CA ARG A 478 -17.51 10.05 20.57
C ARG A 478 -16.96 11.38 20.08
N CYS A 479 -17.45 11.90 18.96
CA CYS A 479 -17.13 13.21 18.43
C CYS A 479 -18.19 14.22 18.89
N THR A 480 -18.25 14.47 20.20
CA THR A 480 -19.28 15.33 20.81
C THR A 480 -18.64 16.39 21.68
N SER A 481 -19.35 17.50 21.89
CA SER A 481 -18.90 18.60 22.74
C SER A 481 -18.52 18.15 24.16
N GLN A 482 -19.22 17.15 24.72
CA GLN A 482 -18.91 16.58 26.04
C GLN A 482 -17.50 15.96 26.09
N HIS A 483 -17.06 15.32 25.01
CA HIS A 483 -15.73 14.73 24.89
C HIS A 483 -14.65 15.75 24.48
N LEU A 484 -15.05 16.94 24.03
CA LEU A 484 -14.18 18.02 23.57
C LEU A 484 -14.32 19.28 24.44
N PHE A 485 -14.40 19.09 25.76
CA PHE A 485 -14.39 20.17 26.77
C PHE A 485 -15.44 21.25 26.53
N ASN A 486 -16.65 20.83 26.14
CA ASN A 486 -17.80 21.67 25.82
C ASN A 486 -17.61 22.64 24.64
N ARG A 487 -16.60 22.43 23.79
CA ARG A 487 -16.54 23.12 22.49
C ARG A 487 -17.57 22.55 21.52
N THR A 488 -18.23 23.43 20.77
CA THR A 488 -19.25 23.05 19.79
C THR A 488 -18.66 22.16 18.70
N VAL A 489 -19.31 21.02 18.43
CA VAL A 489 -18.98 20.12 17.32
C VAL A 489 -20.21 20.01 16.44
N THR A 490 -20.11 20.39 15.17
CA THR A 490 -21.23 20.41 14.24
C THR A 490 -21.25 19.15 13.36
N SER A 491 -22.34 18.93 12.62
CA SER A 491 -22.45 17.84 11.64
C SER A 491 -21.50 17.98 10.43
N ASN A 492 -20.88 19.16 10.29
CA ASN A 492 -19.88 19.47 9.28
C ASN A 492 -18.45 19.12 9.70
N MET A 493 -18.30 18.56 10.90
CA MET A 493 -17.03 18.15 11.46
C MET A 493 -16.96 16.63 11.58
N LEU A 494 -15.75 16.12 11.67
CA LEU A 494 -15.46 14.75 12.07
C LEU A 494 -14.25 14.74 13.02
N CYS A 495 -14.11 13.66 13.76
CA CYS A 495 -13.02 13.48 14.71
C CYS A 495 -12.11 12.34 14.27
N ALA A 496 -10.81 12.54 14.43
CA ALA A 496 -9.82 11.48 14.27
C ALA A 496 -8.70 11.64 15.29
N GLY A 497 -8.09 10.54 15.70
CA GLY A 497 -6.96 10.58 16.63
C GLY A 497 -6.33 9.22 16.81
N ASP A 498 -5.18 9.18 17.45
CA ASP A 498 -4.54 7.92 17.79
C ASP A 498 -5.23 7.26 18.99
N THR A 499 -5.62 6.00 18.81
CA THR A 499 -6.31 5.17 19.81
C THR A 499 -5.46 3.99 20.26
N ARG A 500 -4.24 3.86 19.74
CA ARG A 500 -3.39 2.68 19.91
C ARG A 500 -2.58 2.69 21.21
N THR A 501 -2.49 3.83 21.90
CA THR A 501 -1.66 4.03 23.10
C THR A 501 -2.50 4.22 24.38
N GLY A 502 -3.07 3.12 24.86
CA GLY A 502 -3.60 3.03 26.22
C GLY A 502 -2.47 2.87 27.25
N GLY A 503 -1.76 3.94 27.61
CA GLY A 503 -0.73 3.93 28.67
C GLY A 503 -0.03 5.29 28.85
N ASN A 504 0.68 5.50 29.95
CA ASN A 504 1.46 6.73 30.26
C ASN A 504 2.70 6.91 29.36
N GLN A 505 2.57 6.71 28.04
CA GLN A 505 3.66 6.97 27.09
C GLN A 505 3.47 8.32 26.38
N PRO A 506 4.55 9.08 26.13
CA PRO A 506 4.49 10.47 25.66
C PRO A 506 4.28 10.62 24.13
N ASN A 507 4.02 9.54 23.38
CA ASN A 507 4.06 9.55 21.92
C ASN A 507 2.67 9.28 21.30
N LEU A 508 1.74 10.24 21.43
CA LEU A 508 0.47 10.20 20.71
C LEU A 508 0.64 10.88 19.34
N HIS A 509 0.12 10.25 18.29
CA HIS A 509 0.10 10.83 16.95
C HIS A 509 -1.13 11.74 16.80
N ASP A 510 -0.90 13.02 16.52
CA ASP A 510 -1.95 14.03 16.40
C ASP A 510 -1.50 15.16 15.47
N ALA A 511 -2.44 15.88 14.87
CA ALA A 511 -2.17 17.10 14.12
C ALA A 511 -1.79 18.23 15.08
N CYS A 512 -0.85 19.09 14.67
CA CYS A 512 -0.37 20.19 15.48
C CYS A 512 -0.53 21.56 14.82
N GLN A 513 -0.24 22.61 15.58
CA GLN A 513 -0.12 23.97 15.04
C GLN A 513 0.77 24.00 13.79
N GLY A 514 0.24 24.52 12.68
CA GLY A 514 0.92 24.55 11.37
C GLY A 514 0.52 23.43 10.42
N ASP A 515 -0.14 22.38 10.89
CA ASP A 515 -0.76 21.38 10.01
C ASP A 515 -2.15 21.81 9.51
N SER A 516 -2.71 22.90 10.06
CA SER A 516 -3.97 23.52 9.65
C SER A 516 -4.09 23.64 8.14
N GLY A 517 -5.24 23.24 7.58
CA GLY A 517 -5.48 23.18 6.15
C GLY A 517 -4.85 21.98 5.43
N GLY A 518 -4.08 21.14 6.13
CA GLY A 518 -3.53 19.90 5.61
C GLY A 518 -4.56 18.76 5.53
N PRO A 519 -4.19 17.65 4.86
CA PRO A 519 -5.10 16.55 4.55
C PRO A 519 -5.28 15.56 5.71
N LEU A 520 -6.50 15.05 5.86
CA LEU A 520 -6.79 13.74 6.44
C LEU A 520 -7.27 12.82 5.32
N VAL A 521 -6.46 11.82 4.99
CA VAL A 521 -6.70 10.90 3.86
C VAL A 521 -6.84 9.46 4.33
N CYS A 522 -7.76 8.71 3.75
CA CYS A 522 -7.93 7.29 4.05
C CYS A 522 -7.78 6.48 2.76
N LEU A 523 -7.22 5.27 2.88
CA LEU A 523 -7.08 4.37 1.75
C LEU A 523 -8.45 3.77 1.39
N LYS A 524 -8.89 3.97 0.16
CA LYS A 524 -10.11 3.36 -0.40
C LYS A 524 -9.84 2.93 -1.83
N ASP A 525 -10.18 1.68 -2.18
CA ASP A 525 -10.02 1.15 -3.54
C ASP A 525 -8.60 1.38 -4.10
N ASN A 526 -7.58 1.14 -3.26
CA ASN A 526 -6.16 1.37 -3.54
C ASN A 526 -5.76 2.83 -3.87
N ARG A 527 -6.58 3.80 -3.46
CA ARG A 527 -6.32 5.24 -3.64
C ARG A 527 -6.53 6.01 -2.35
N MET A 528 -5.67 6.99 -2.11
CA MET A 528 -5.86 7.90 -0.99
C MET A 528 -6.98 8.89 -1.30
N THR A 529 -8.02 8.83 -0.47
CA THR A 529 -9.23 9.65 -0.59
C THR A 529 -9.27 10.66 0.54
N LEU A 530 -9.52 11.92 0.22
CA LEU A 530 -9.60 13.01 1.18
C LEU A 530 -10.93 12.92 1.96
N VAL A 531 -10.86 12.75 3.27
CA VAL A 531 -12.07 12.67 4.11
C VAL A 531 -12.24 13.90 4.98
N GLY A 532 -11.14 14.56 5.35
CA GLY A 532 -11.16 15.72 6.21
C GLY A 532 -10.04 16.71 5.92
N ILE A 533 -10.24 17.95 6.36
CA ILE A 533 -9.23 19.03 6.37
C ILE A 533 -8.89 19.32 7.82
N ILE A 534 -7.60 19.37 8.15
CA ILE A 534 -7.11 19.68 9.50
C ILE A 534 -7.60 21.08 9.88
N SER A 535 -8.38 21.18 10.97
CA SER A 535 -9.02 22.44 11.40
C SER A 535 -8.52 22.86 12.78
N TRP A 536 -8.97 22.20 13.87
CA TRP A 536 -8.59 22.57 15.24
C TRP A 536 -8.50 21.35 16.18
N GLY A 537 -7.88 21.55 17.33
CA GLY A 537 -7.73 20.54 18.37
C GLY A 537 -7.39 21.16 19.73
N LEU A 538 -7.54 20.40 20.80
CA LEU A 538 -7.27 20.84 22.18
C LEU A 538 -5.79 20.64 22.54
N GLY A 539 -4.91 21.21 21.74
CA GLY A 539 -3.48 20.93 21.79
C GLY A 539 -3.10 19.68 21.01
N CYS A 540 -1.81 19.36 21.03
CA CYS A 540 -1.25 18.24 20.28
C CYS A 540 -1.09 17.00 21.15
N GLY A 541 -1.58 15.85 20.69
CA GLY A 541 -1.17 14.55 21.22
C GLY A 541 -1.75 14.27 22.60
N GLN A 542 -2.95 14.79 22.90
CA GLN A 542 -3.64 14.51 24.15
C GLN A 542 -4.33 13.15 24.13
N LYS A 543 -3.98 12.30 25.10
CA LYS A 543 -4.52 10.93 25.19
C LYS A 543 -6.04 10.95 25.25
N ASP A 544 -6.67 10.12 24.42
CA ASP A 544 -8.13 9.96 24.33
C ASP A 544 -8.91 11.24 23.94
N VAL A 545 -8.22 12.27 23.43
CA VAL A 545 -8.83 13.49 22.89
C VAL A 545 -8.56 13.53 21.38
N PRO A 546 -9.59 13.45 20.52
CA PRO A 546 -9.38 13.48 19.09
C PRO A 546 -9.14 14.91 18.57
N GLY A 547 -8.44 15.02 17.45
CA GLY A 547 -8.43 16.22 16.62
C GLY A 547 -9.75 16.38 15.86
N VAL A 548 -10.10 17.61 15.51
CA VAL A 548 -11.34 17.96 14.79
C VAL A 548 -11.01 18.45 13.38
N TYR A 549 -11.74 17.92 12.41
CA TYR A 549 -11.50 18.11 10.99
C TYR A 549 -12.79 18.55 10.29
N THR A 550 -12.67 19.40 9.28
CA THR A 550 -13.79 19.75 8.40
C THR A 550 -14.14 18.54 7.53
N LYS A 551 -15.39 18.08 7.57
CA LYS A 551 -15.88 16.87 6.87
C LYS A 551 -16.11 17.16 5.39
N VAL A 552 -15.20 16.71 4.54
CA VAL A 552 -15.14 17.08 3.11
C VAL A 552 -16.37 16.64 2.31
N THR A 553 -17.01 15.52 2.67
CA THR A 553 -18.22 15.03 1.98
C THR A 553 -19.37 16.05 2.00
N ASN A 554 -19.44 16.91 3.02
CA ASN A 554 -20.48 17.92 3.15
C ASN A 554 -20.23 19.16 2.28
N TYR A 555 -19.03 19.31 1.70
CA TYR A 555 -18.63 20.49 0.94
C TYR A 555 -18.38 20.20 -0.55
N LEU A 556 -18.67 18.99 -1.03
CA LEU A 556 -18.40 18.61 -2.43
C LEU A 556 -19.13 19.49 -3.44
N ASP A 557 -20.39 19.86 -3.17
CA ASP A 557 -21.15 20.76 -4.02
C ASP A 557 -20.54 22.17 -4.02
N TRP A 558 -20.19 22.69 -2.83
CA TRP A 558 -19.50 23.98 -2.70
C TRP A 558 -18.16 23.99 -3.44
N ILE A 559 -17.37 22.91 -3.34
CA ILE A 559 -16.09 22.76 -4.05
C ILE A 559 -16.35 22.83 -5.56
N ARG A 560 -17.26 21.99 -6.07
CA ARG A 560 -17.58 21.91 -7.49
C ARG A 560 -18.05 23.26 -8.03
N ASP A 561 -18.94 23.95 -7.32
CA ASP A 561 -19.57 25.16 -7.81
C ASP A 561 -18.59 26.35 -7.85
N ASN A 562 -17.62 26.40 -6.93
CA ASN A 562 -16.56 27.42 -6.94
C ASN A 562 -15.41 27.11 -7.92
N MET A 563 -15.26 25.84 -8.34
CA MET A 563 -14.26 25.43 -9.34
C MET A 563 -14.73 25.62 -10.79
N ARG A 564 -16.01 25.97 -11.02
CA ARG A 564 -16.51 26.24 -12.37
C ARG A 564 -15.85 27.53 -12.93
N PRO A 565 -15.50 27.55 -14.24
CA PRO A 565 -14.91 28.72 -14.89
C PRO A 565 -15.76 29.98 -14.79
#